data_AF-A0A1V4BZ53-F1
#
_entry.id   AF-A0A1V4BZ53-F1
#
_cell.length_a   1.000
_cell.length_b   1.000
_cell.length_c   1.000
_cell.angle_alpha   90.00
_cell.angle_beta   90.00
_cell.angle_gamma   90.00
#
_symmetry.space_group_name_H-M   'P 1'
#
loop_
_entity.id
_entity.type
_entity.pdbx_description
1 polymer ?
#
loop_
_entity_poly.entity_id
_entity_poly.type
_entity_poly.pdbx_seq_one_letter_code
_entity_poly.pdbx_strand_id
1 'polypeptide(L)'
;MNYEKHIISKAKKLGVIRPRDVNAPRTVLLELVGKGMLERTGWGLYQLPSLEVSEHHSLVEVSVSIPHAVVSLLSALQFHGIGTQSPHQVWITLDVRARKPRLTYPPLRIVRASGTALTAGIEYHQIEGRQVAIYSIEKTIADCFKYRNKIGLDVALEALKEAWVGRRMNVDALWRYSESCRVTNVIRPYLEAIQV
;
A
#
# COMPACT_ATOMS: atom_id res chain seq x y z
N MET A 1 14.98 -3.25 33.86
CA MET A 1 13.90 -2.23 33.99
C MET A 1 13.87 -1.17 32.87
N ASN A 2 14.92 -0.94 32.07
CA ASN A 2 14.91 0.10 31.03
C ASN A 2 14.33 -0.34 29.65
N TYR A 3 14.44 -1.64 29.31
CA TYR A 3 14.03 -2.16 28.01
C TYR A 3 12.53 -2.11 27.73
N GLU A 4 11.70 -2.40 28.72
CA GLU A 4 10.23 -2.35 28.59
C GLU A 4 9.76 -0.94 28.23
N LYS A 5 10.17 0.07 29.01
CA LYS A 5 9.86 1.48 28.74
C LYS A 5 10.34 1.92 27.36
N HIS A 6 11.53 1.48 26.94
CA HIS A 6 12.05 1.75 25.60
C HIS A 6 11.18 1.13 24.49
N ILE A 7 10.80 -0.14 24.63
CA ILE A 7 9.97 -0.85 23.64
C ILE A 7 8.60 -0.19 23.53
N ILE A 8 7.95 0.10 24.66
CA ILE A 8 6.64 0.76 24.70
C ILE A 8 6.72 2.18 24.11
N SER A 9 7.77 2.94 24.43
CA SER A 9 8.00 4.26 23.83
C SER A 9 8.14 4.19 22.30
N LYS A 10 8.88 3.20 21.79
CA LYS A 10 8.99 2.97 20.34
C LYS A 10 7.68 2.53 19.71
N ALA A 11 6.92 1.65 20.35
CA ALA A 11 5.60 1.24 19.87
C ALA A 11 4.62 2.42 19.79
N LYS A 12 4.65 3.33 20.77
CA LYS A 12 3.84 4.57 20.71
C LYS A 12 4.19 5.45 19.52
N LYS A 13 5.47 5.50 19.13
CA LYS A 13 5.94 6.36 18.04
C LYS A 13 5.73 5.73 16.66
N LEU A 14 5.95 4.42 16.55
CA LEU A 14 5.99 3.68 15.27
C LEU A 14 4.71 2.91 14.97
N GLY A 15 3.74 2.90 15.88
CA GLY A 15 2.54 2.06 15.81
C GLY A 15 2.92 0.57 15.86
N VAL A 16 2.79 -0.11 14.73
CA VAL A 16 3.21 -1.51 14.55
C VAL A 16 4.74 -1.60 14.58
N ILE A 17 5.33 -2.51 15.35
CA ILE A 17 6.77 -2.74 15.49
C ILE A 17 7.19 -4.19 15.24
N ARG A 18 8.46 -4.35 14.84
CA ARG A 18 9.19 -5.63 14.70
C ARG A 18 10.31 -5.71 15.73
N PRO A 19 10.82 -6.92 16.06
CA PRO A 19 11.98 -7.10 16.93
C PRO A 19 13.18 -6.23 16.55
N ARG A 20 13.45 -6.08 15.25
CA ARG A 20 14.53 -5.22 14.72
C ARG A 20 14.33 -3.73 14.97
N ASP A 21 13.09 -3.26 15.08
CA ASP A 21 12.81 -1.83 15.27
C ASP A 21 13.18 -1.39 16.70
N VAL A 22 13.08 -2.31 17.66
CA VAL A 22 13.38 -2.09 19.07
C VAL A 22 14.71 -2.71 19.53
N ASN A 23 15.43 -3.35 18.61
CA ASN A 23 16.68 -4.08 18.87
C ASN A 23 16.55 -5.05 20.06
N ALA A 24 15.46 -5.81 20.10
CA ALA A 24 15.17 -6.76 21.19
C ALA A 24 14.85 -8.16 20.64
N PRO A 25 15.24 -9.24 21.34
CA PRO A 25 14.87 -10.59 20.97
C PRO A 25 13.35 -10.81 20.98
N ARG A 26 12.87 -11.70 20.12
CA ARG A 26 11.43 -12.04 20.04
C ARG A 26 10.84 -12.48 21.38
N THR A 27 11.62 -13.17 22.21
CA THR A 27 11.20 -13.63 23.55
C THR A 27 10.79 -12.47 24.45
N VAL A 28 11.50 -11.34 24.40
CA VAL A 28 11.18 -10.14 25.19
C VAL A 28 9.84 -9.54 24.75
N LEU A 29 9.60 -9.46 23.43
CA LEU A 29 8.30 -8.97 22.94
C LEU A 29 7.15 -9.91 23.31
N LEU A 30 7.38 -11.24 23.29
CA LEU A 30 6.38 -12.21 23.71
C LEU A 30 6.08 -12.14 25.21
N GLU A 31 7.07 -11.84 26.04
CA GLU A 31 6.87 -11.59 27.47
C GLU A 31 5.96 -10.37 27.70
N LEU A 32 6.21 -9.27 26.96
CA LEU A 32 5.36 -8.08 27.01
C LEU A 32 3.95 -8.33 26.48
N VAL A 33 3.79 -9.25 25.54
CA VAL A 33 2.46 -9.75 25.12
C VAL A 33 1.79 -10.54 26.24
N GLY A 34 2.51 -11.44 26.91
CA GLY A 34 1.99 -12.17 28.07
C GLY A 34 1.58 -11.27 29.23
N LYS A 35 2.22 -10.10 29.37
CA LYS A 35 1.87 -9.04 30.33
C LYS A 35 0.73 -8.12 29.85
N GLY A 36 0.20 -8.32 28.64
CA GLY A 36 -0.85 -7.46 28.06
C GLY A 36 -0.39 -6.05 27.69
N MET A 37 0.91 -5.79 27.62
CA MET A 37 1.46 -4.47 27.27
C MET A 37 1.66 -4.29 25.77
N LEU A 38 1.80 -5.41 25.06
CA LEU A 38 1.78 -5.49 23.61
C LEU A 38 0.73 -6.51 23.19
N GLU A 39 0.29 -6.41 21.95
CA GLU A 39 -0.45 -7.47 21.28
C GLU A 39 0.28 -7.86 19.99
N ARG A 40 0.01 -9.08 19.52
CA ARG A 40 0.61 -9.62 18.32
C ARG A 40 -0.44 -9.70 17.21
N THR A 41 -0.34 -8.81 16.22
CA THR A 41 -1.27 -8.78 15.07
C THR A 41 -0.85 -9.71 13.94
N GLY A 42 0.43 -10.08 13.87
CA GLY A 42 0.94 -10.88 12.76
C GLY A 42 2.24 -11.63 13.05
N TRP A 43 2.85 -12.16 12.00
CA TRP A 43 4.12 -12.86 12.10
C TRP A 43 5.27 -11.87 12.34
N GLY A 44 5.65 -11.74 13.62
CA GLY A 44 6.70 -10.83 14.05
C GLY A 44 6.29 -9.36 14.08
N LEU A 45 4.99 -9.08 14.02
CA LEU A 45 4.40 -7.75 14.18
C LEU A 45 3.78 -7.65 15.57
N TYR A 46 4.03 -6.52 16.23
CA TYR A 46 3.56 -6.23 17.56
C TYR A 46 3.08 -4.79 17.63
N GLN A 47 2.05 -4.51 18.40
CA GLN A 47 1.58 -3.15 18.63
C GLN A 47 1.09 -2.97 20.06
N LEU A 48 0.76 -1.74 20.43
CA LEU A 48 0.09 -1.49 21.70
C LEU A 48 -1.38 -1.92 21.59
N PRO A 49 -1.96 -2.56 22.62
CA PRO A 49 -3.39 -2.89 22.62
C PRO A 49 -4.30 -1.66 22.51
N SER A 50 -3.79 -0.50 22.92
CA SER A 50 -4.48 0.79 22.84
C SER A 50 -4.17 1.56 21.55
N LEU A 51 -3.53 0.95 20.56
CA LEU A 51 -3.24 1.62 19.30
C LEU A 51 -4.56 1.88 18.57
N GLU A 52 -4.87 3.13 18.28
CA GLU A 52 -5.98 3.48 17.40
C GLU A 52 -5.64 3.05 15.98
N VAL A 53 -6.36 2.03 15.49
CA VAL A 53 -6.18 1.50 14.14
C VAL A 53 -7.07 2.27 13.16
N SER A 54 -6.48 2.68 12.03
CA SER A 54 -7.19 3.32 10.93
C SER A 54 -7.75 2.27 9.96
N GLU A 55 -8.61 2.69 9.03
CA GLU A 55 -9.03 1.83 7.92
C GLU A 55 -7.86 1.34 7.03
N HIS A 56 -6.72 2.03 7.10
CA HIS A 56 -5.49 1.70 6.37
C HIS A 56 -4.51 0.85 7.18
N HIS A 57 -4.90 0.34 8.36
CA HIS A 57 -4.04 -0.48 9.21
C HIS A 57 -3.42 -1.66 8.47
N SER A 58 -4.20 -2.32 7.60
CA SER A 58 -3.71 -3.42 6.77
C SER A 58 -2.56 -3.00 5.82
N LEU A 59 -2.55 -1.75 5.34
CA LEU A 59 -1.45 -1.21 4.53
C LEU A 59 -0.18 -1.02 5.36
N VAL A 60 -0.35 -0.58 6.62
CA VAL A 60 0.74 -0.45 7.60
C VAL A 60 1.37 -1.81 7.87
N GLU A 61 0.56 -2.82 8.20
CA GLU A 61 1.05 -4.17 8.46
C GLU A 61 1.84 -4.75 7.27
N VAL A 62 1.36 -4.48 6.05
CA VAL A 62 2.03 -4.89 4.81
C VAL A 62 3.33 -4.14 4.58
N SER A 63 3.36 -2.83 4.79
CA SER A 63 4.57 -2.00 4.62
C SER A 63 5.68 -2.40 5.59
N VAL A 64 5.33 -2.64 6.86
CA VAL A 64 6.27 -3.12 7.87
C VAL A 64 6.72 -4.54 7.50
N SER A 65 5.79 -5.34 6.98
CA SER A 65 6.05 -6.73 6.64
C SER A 65 7.00 -6.92 5.46
N ILE A 66 6.77 -6.12 4.42
CA ILE A 66 7.37 -6.22 3.10
C ILE A 66 7.82 -4.79 2.70
N PRO A 67 8.95 -4.29 3.23
CA PRO A 67 9.34 -2.88 3.08
C PRO A 67 9.59 -2.39 1.64
N HIS A 68 9.70 -3.32 0.69
CA HIS A 68 9.90 -3.04 -0.73
C HIS A 68 8.61 -3.23 -1.56
N ALA A 69 7.47 -3.45 -0.90
CA ALA A 69 6.17 -3.45 -1.54
C ALA A 69 5.66 -2.03 -1.74
N VAL A 70 4.98 -1.80 -2.87
CA VAL A 70 4.22 -0.57 -3.13
C VAL A 70 2.74 -0.93 -3.19
N VAL A 71 1.90 -0.25 -2.42
CA VAL A 71 0.43 -0.41 -2.48
C VAL A 71 -0.05 0.08 -3.85
N SER A 72 -0.90 -0.71 -4.50
CA SER A 72 -1.24 -0.53 -5.92
C SER A 72 -2.66 -0.96 -6.24
N LEU A 73 -3.15 -0.61 -7.43
CA LEU A 73 -4.47 -1.00 -7.95
C LEU A 73 -5.59 -0.71 -6.94
N LEU A 74 -6.47 -1.68 -6.65
CA LEU A 74 -7.66 -1.46 -5.85
C LEU A 74 -7.36 -0.89 -4.45
N SER A 75 -6.24 -1.30 -3.82
CA SER A 75 -5.86 -0.75 -2.52
C SER A 75 -5.33 0.67 -2.61
N ALA A 76 -4.68 1.05 -3.71
CA ALA A 76 -4.28 2.44 -3.94
C ALA A 76 -5.48 3.31 -4.31
N LEU A 77 -6.42 2.80 -5.11
CA LEU A 77 -7.69 3.47 -5.41
C LEU A 77 -8.47 3.76 -4.13
N GLN A 78 -8.65 2.74 -3.28
CA GLN A 78 -9.31 2.89 -1.98
C GLN A 78 -8.60 3.91 -1.09
N PHE A 79 -7.26 3.85 -0.99
CA PHE A 79 -6.48 4.81 -0.22
C PHE A 79 -6.67 6.26 -0.70
N HIS A 80 -6.72 6.46 -2.02
CA HIS A 80 -6.95 7.78 -2.60
C HIS A 80 -8.43 8.20 -2.57
N GLY A 81 -9.35 7.35 -2.10
CA GLY A 81 -10.79 7.60 -2.15
C GLY A 81 -11.27 7.80 -3.58
N ILE A 82 -10.83 6.93 -4.50
CA ILE A 82 -11.23 6.91 -5.91
C ILE A 82 -11.90 5.58 -6.22
N GLY A 83 -13.07 5.65 -6.83
CA GLY A 83 -13.93 4.53 -7.14
C GLY A 83 -14.63 3.98 -5.89
N THR A 84 -15.48 2.99 -6.14
CA THR A 84 -16.33 2.37 -5.11
C THR A 84 -15.79 1.03 -4.61
N GLN A 85 -14.58 0.66 -5.04
CA GLN A 85 -14.00 -0.66 -4.81
C GLN A 85 -13.57 -0.82 -3.34
N SER A 86 -14.04 -1.90 -2.69
CA SER A 86 -13.64 -2.28 -1.33
C SER A 86 -12.93 -3.64 -1.36
N PRO A 87 -11.62 -3.69 -1.67
CA PRO A 87 -10.91 -4.94 -1.86
C PRO A 87 -10.69 -5.67 -0.53
N HIS A 88 -11.11 -6.94 -0.46
CA HIS A 88 -10.82 -7.81 0.70
C HIS A 88 -9.33 -8.20 0.83
N GLN A 89 -8.51 -7.88 -0.17
CA GLN A 89 -7.08 -8.19 -0.21
C GLN A 89 -6.27 -6.91 -0.37
N VAL A 90 -5.11 -6.85 0.27
CA VAL A 90 -4.17 -5.75 0.04
C VAL A 90 -3.43 -6.00 -1.27
N TRP A 91 -3.65 -5.13 -2.24
CA TRP A 91 -3.01 -5.16 -3.54
C TRP A 91 -1.65 -4.47 -3.48
N ILE A 92 -0.60 -5.23 -3.75
CA ILE A 92 0.77 -4.73 -3.77
C ILE A 92 1.47 -5.06 -5.07
N THR A 93 2.36 -4.17 -5.48
CA THR A 93 3.32 -4.41 -6.54
C THR A 93 4.69 -4.72 -5.94
N LEU A 94 5.31 -5.78 -6.46
CA LEU A 94 6.65 -6.20 -6.12
C LEU A 94 7.50 -6.31 -7.38
N ASP A 95 8.81 -6.18 -7.22
CA ASP A 95 9.75 -6.50 -8.29
C ASP A 95 9.54 -7.94 -8.79
N VAL A 96 9.71 -8.16 -10.08
CA VAL A 96 9.60 -9.49 -10.72
C VAL A 96 10.52 -10.53 -10.08
N ARG A 97 11.68 -10.12 -9.55
CA ARG A 97 12.68 -10.98 -8.89
C ARG A 97 12.45 -11.12 -7.39
N ALA A 98 11.57 -10.31 -6.78
CA ALA A 98 11.35 -10.35 -5.35
C ALA A 98 10.69 -11.66 -4.90
N ARG A 99 11.22 -12.27 -3.84
CA ARG A 99 10.64 -13.48 -3.25
C ARG A 99 9.20 -13.23 -2.81
N LYS A 100 8.30 -14.18 -3.07
CA LYS A 100 6.91 -14.10 -2.58
C LYS A 100 6.92 -14.04 -1.04
N PRO A 101 6.33 -12.99 -0.42
CA PRO A 101 6.21 -12.89 1.02
C PRO A 101 5.41 -14.05 1.62
N ARG A 102 5.80 -14.47 2.82
CA ARG A 102 5.05 -15.45 3.62
C ARG A 102 4.27 -14.71 4.70
N LEU A 103 3.22 -13.99 4.26
CA LEU A 103 2.31 -13.29 5.15
C LEU A 103 0.97 -14.05 5.16
N THR A 104 0.49 -14.40 6.35
CA THR A 104 -0.80 -15.09 6.52
C THR A 104 -1.96 -14.10 6.55
N TYR A 105 -1.74 -12.92 7.13
CA TYR A 105 -2.70 -11.83 7.23
C TYR A 105 -1.96 -10.48 7.23
N PRO A 106 -2.50 -9.42 6.61
CA PRO A 106 -3.71 -9.43 5.77
C PRO A 106 -3.52 -10.22 4.47
N PRO A 107 -4.60 -10.72 3.83
CA PRO A 107 -4.49 -11.45 2.58
C PRO A 107 -3.96 -10.54 1.47
N LEU A 108 -3.01 -11.05 0.68
CA LEU A 108 -2.29 -10.27 -0.33
C LEU A 108 -2.71 -10.63 -1.74
N ARG A 109 -2.83 -9.61 -2.58
CA ARG A 109 -2.86 -9.75 -4.04
C ARG A 109 -1.60 -9.13 -4.62
N ILE A 110 -0.75 -9.95 -5.23
CA ILE A 110 0.57 -9.53 -5.70
C ILE A 110 0.56 -9.31 -7.20
N VAL A 111 0.97 -8.13 -7.62
CA VAL A 111 1.31 -7.78 -8.99
C VAL A 111 2.82 -7.67 -9.12
N ARG A 112 3.33 -8.03 -10.29
CA ARG A 112 4.77 -7.99 -10.60
C ARG A 112 5.04 -6.92 -11.63
N ALA A 113 6.02 -6.07 -11.35
CA ALA A 113 6.51 -5.04 -12.26
C ALA A 113 8.05 -4.97 -12.18
N SER A 114 8.66 -4.30 -13.16
CA SER A 114 10.11 -4.07 -13.20
C SER A 114 10.39 -2.73 -13.88
N GLY A 115 11.61 -2.23 -13.70
CA GLY A 115 12.04 -0.96 -14.31
C GLY A 115 11.16 0.21 -13.91
N THR A 116 10.93 1.14 -14.84
CA THR A 116 10.16 2.36 -14.59
C THR A 116 8.71 2.09 -14.20
N ALA A 117 8.10 1.00 -14.68
CA ALA A 117 6.74 0.63 -14.29
C ALA A 117 6.61 0.24 -12.80
N LEU A 118 7.71 -0.13 -12.15
CA LEU A 118 7.77 -0.42 -10.71
C LEU A 118 8.12 0.82 -9.88
N THR A 119 9.03 1.65 -10.36
CA THR A 119 9.64 2.71 -9.52
C THR A 119 9.01 4.09 -9.71
N ALA A 120 8.31 4.33 -10.82
CA ALA A 120 7.71 5.62 -11.11
C ALA A 120 6.40 5.83 -10.33
N GLY A 121 6.15 7.08 -9.94
CA GLY A 121 4.89 7.48 -9.30
C GLY A 121 4.66 6.90 -7.92
N ILE A 122 5.73 6.61 -7.15
CA ILE A 122 5.61 6.20 -5.75
C ILE A 122 5.52 7.45 -4.88
N GLU A 123 4.52 7.49 -4.01
CA GLU A 123 4.35 8.46 -2.95
C GLU A 123 4.50 7.77 -1.59
N TYR A 124 5.00 8.52 -0.61
CA TYR A 124 5.18 8.03 0.75
C TYR A 124 4.24 8.74 1.71
N HIS A 125 3.34 7.98 2.30
CA HIS A 125 2.31 8.48 3.21
C HIS A 125 2.61 8.03 4.64
N GLN A 126 2.44 8.94 5.62
CA GLN A 126 2.60 8.60 7.04
C GLN A 126 1.27 8.10 7.60
N ILE A 127 1.20 6.82 7.96
CA ILE A 127 0.01 6.14 8.47
C ILE A 127 0.41 5.41 9.75
N GLU A 128 -0.24 5.72 10.88
CA GLU A 128 0.02 5.08 12.18
C GLU A 128 1.51 5.07 12.59
N GLY A 129 2.23 6.17 12.28
CA GLY A 129 3.66 6.30 12.59
C GLY A 129 4.59 5.51 11.64
N ARG A 130 4.05 4.94 10.55
CA ARG A 130 4.80 4.23 9.51
C ARG A 130 4.71 4.93 8.17
N GLN A 131 5.83 4.91 7.46
CA GLN A 131 5.89 5.34 6.08
C GLN A 131 5.43 4.20 5.18
N VAL A 132 4.33 4.43 4.45
CA VAL A 132 3.74 3.47 3.52
C VAL A 132 3.96 3.97 2.09
N ALA A 133 4.54 3.12 1.24
CA ALA A 133 4.72 3.40 -0.18
C ALA A 133 3.45 3.05 -0.96
N ILE A 134 2.87 4.03 -1.65
CA ILE A 134 1.61 3.91 -2.40
C ILE A 134 1.81 4.58 -3.76
N TYR A 135 1.28 4.01 -4.84
CA TYR A 135 1.34 4.70 -6.13
C TYR A 135 0.44 5.95 -6.14
N SER A 136 0.88 7.00 -6.82
CA SER A 136 0.11 8.23 -7.06
C SER A 136 -1.19 7.92 -7.79
N ILE A 137 -2.12 8.88 -7.80
CA ILE A 137 -3.41 8.77 -8.49
C ILE A 137 -3.19 8.43 -9.97
N GLU A 138 -2.35 9.18 -10.67
CA GLU A 138 -2.13 9.01 -12.12
C GLU A 138 -1.45 7.68 -12.43
N LYS A 139 -0.47 7.28 -11.61
CA LYS A 139 0.20 5.99 -11.75
C LYS A 139 -0.77 4.83 -11.51
N THR A 140 -1.63 4.97 -10.51
CA THR A 140 -2.66 3.99 -10.17
C THR A 140 -3.65 3.83 -11.32
N ILE A 141 -4.14 4.93 -11.92
CA ILE A 141 -5.03 4.89 -13.08
C ILE A 141 -4.34 4.19 -14.27
N ALA A 142 -3.09 4.55 -14.58
CA ALA A 142 -2.32 3.89 -15.64
C ALA A 142 -2.16 2.38 -15.39
N ASP A 143 -1.90 1.98 -14.14
CA ASP A 143 -1.83 0.58 -13.75
C ASP A 143 -3.19 -0.13 -13.85
N CYS A 144 -4.29 0.54 -13.53
CA CYS A 144 -5.64 0.00 -13.69
C CYS A 144 -5.90 -0.38 -15.15
N PHE A 145 -5.55 0.48 -16.12
CA PHE A 145 -5.63 0.13 -17.54
C PHE A 145 -4.68 -1.01 -17.93
N LYS A 146 -3.47 -1.04 -17.37
CA LYS A 146 -2.50 -2.11 -17.62
C LYS A 146 -3.00 -3.47 -17.16
N TYR A 147 -3.64 -3.50 -15.99
CA TYR A 147 -4.14 -4.71 -15.35
C TYR A 147 -5.66 -4.84 -15.44
N ARG A 148 -6.31 -4.19 -16.41
CA ARG A 148 -7.77 -4.23 -16.65
C ARG A 148 -8.33 -5.66 -16.76
N ASN A 149 -7.55 -6.60 -17.29
CA ASN A 149 -7.94 -8.01 -17.37
C ASN A 149 -8.01 -8.71 -15.99
N LYS A 150 -7.43 -8.10 -14.95
CA LYS A 150 -7.45 -8.62 -13.57
C LYS A 150 -8.45 -7.90 -12.66
N ILE A 151 -8.68 -6.61 -12.90
CA ILE A 151 -9.53 -5.77 -12.03
C ILE A 151 -10.85 -5.35 -12.67
N GLY A 152 -11.01 -5.52 -13.99
CA GLY A 152 -12.12 -4.96 -14.76
C GLY A 152 -11.74 -3.68 -15.52
N LEU A 153 -12.26 -3.52 -16.73
CA LEU A 153 -12.10 -2.29 -17.51
C LEU A 153 -12.99 -1.17 -16.94
N ASP A 154 -14.19 -1.52 -16.50
CA ASP A 154 -15.13 -0.69 -15.77
C ASP A 154 -14.46 0.02 -14.57
N VAL A 155 -13.67 -0.71 -13.77
CA VAL A 155 -12.93 -0.12 -12.64
C VAL A 155 -11.90 0.91 -13.11
N ALA A 156 -11.19 0.64 -14.22
CA ALA A 156 -10.22 1.59 -14.77
C ALA A 156 -10.91 2.85 -15.32
N LEU A 157 -12.09 2.70 -15.94
CA LEU A 157 -12.89 3.81 -16.46
C LEU A 157 -13.51 4.65 -15.34
N GLU A 158 -14.04 4.00 -14.30
CA GLU A 158 -14.56 4.65 -13.09
C GLU A 158 -13.45 5.51 -12.47
N ALA A 159 -12.27 4.93 -12.22
CA ALA A 159 -11.14 5.64 -11.62
C ALA A 159 -10.69 6.85 -12.47
N LEU A 160 -10.61 6.69 -13.79
CA LEU A 160 -10.25 7.78 -14.70
C LEU A 160 -11.29 8.92 -14.65
N LYS A 161 -12.58 8.56 -14.74
CA LYS A 161 -13.68 9.53 -14.76
C LYS A 161 -13.76 10.30 -13.45
N GLU A 162 -13.70 9.61 -12.31
CA GLU A 162 -13.77 10.27 -11.00
C GLU A 162 -12.57 11.19 -10.74
N ALA A 163 -11.35 10.75 -11.07
CA ALA A 163 -10.17 11.59 -10.93
C ALA A 163 -10.22 12.84 -11.82
N TRP A 164 -10.78 12.72 -13.02
CA TRP A 164 -11.01 13.85 -13.92
C TRP A 164 -12.05 14.83 -13.34
N VAL A 165 -13.25 14.34 -13.03
CA VAL A 165 -14.36 15.17 -12.53
C VAL A 165 -13.97 15.86 -11.22
N GLY A 166 -13.28 15.15 -10.33
CA GLY A 166 -12.76 15.69 -9.08
C GLY A 166 -11.57 16.63 -9.24
N ARG A 167 -11.02 16.80 -10.45
CA ARG A 167 -9.80 17.58 -10.74
C ARG A 167 -8.60 17.14 -9.89
N ARG A 168 -8.49 15.83 -9.63
CA ARG A 168 -7.49 15.23 -8.73
C ARG A 168 -6.29 14.63 -9.46
N MET A 169 -6.22 14.77 -10.79
CA MET A 169 -5.13 14.24 -11.59
C MET A 169 -4.50 15.27 -12.51
N ASN A 170 -3.19 15.13 -12.71
CA ASN A 170 -2.46 15.85 -13.76
C ASN A 170 -2.39 15.00 -15.03
N VAL A 171 -2.91 15.53 -16.15
CA VAL A 171 -2.98 14.80 -17.43
C VAL A 171 -1.59 14.45 -17.98
N ASP A 172 -0.62 15.36 -17.87
CA ASP A 172 0.74 15.12 -18.35
C ASP A 172 1.43 14.02 -17.52
N ALA A 173 1.20 13.99 -16.21
CA ALA A 173 1.68 12.92 -15.34
C ALA A 173 1.03 11.58 -15.70
N LEU A 174 -0.28 11.55 -15.96
CA LEU A 174 -0.97 10.35 -16.43
C LEU A 174 -0.40 9.87 -17.77
N TRP A 175 -0.13 10.78 -18.71
CA TRP A 175 0.48 10.42 -19.99
C TRP A 175 1.86 9.79 -19.81
N ARG A 176 2.72 10.42 -18.99
CA ARG A 176 4.06 9.91 -18.65
C ARG A 176 4.02 8.51 -18.02
N TYR A 177 3.08 8.27 -17.11
CA TYR A 177 2.91 6.94 -16.53
C TYR A 177 2.29 5.94 -17.50
N SER A 178 1.41 6.38 -18.41
CA SER A 178 0.88 5.53 -19.48
C SER A 178 1.97 4.97 -20.39
N GLU A 179 2.97 5.78 -20.71
CA GLU A 179 4.14 5.37 -21.51
C GLU A 179 5.00 4.37 -20.74
N SER A 180 5.34 4.71 -19.49
CA SER A 180 6.10 3.83 -18.59
C SER A 180 5.41 2.48 -18.37
N CYS A 181 4.08 2.49 -18.32
CA CYS A 181 3.26 1.29 -18.17
C CYS A 181 2.90 0.60 -19.49
N ARG A 182 3.27 1.18 -20.65
CA ARG A 182 2.99 0.70 -22.01
C ARG A 182 1.49 0.56 -22.32
N VAL A 183 0.71 1.54 -21.89
CA VAL A 183 -0.76 1.58 -22.03
C VAL A 183 -1.27 2.83 -22.72
N THR A 184 -0.40 3.66 -23.29
CA THR A 184 -0.77 4.90 -23.98
C THR A 184 -1.89 4.71 -25.00
N ASN A 185 -1.78 3.72 -25.89
CA ASN A 185 -2.82 3.43 -26.89
C ASN A 185 -4.13 2.92 -26.29
N VAL A 186 -4.08 2.29 -25.12
CA VAL A 186 -5.27 1.81 -24.41
C VAL A 186 -6.01 2.98 -23.76
N ILE A 187 -5.28 3.93 -23.19
CA ILE A 187 -5.84 5.06 -22.44
C ILE A 187 -6.33 6.17 -23.37
N ARG A 188 -5.62 6.42 -24.48
CA ARG A 188 -5.88 7.52 -25.43
C ARG A 188 -7.36 7.72 -25.78
N PRO A 189 -8.11 6.72 -26.27
CA PRO A 189 -9.50 6.95 -26.68
C PRO A 189 -10.39 7.42 -25.53
N TYR A 190 -10.08 7.03 -24.28
CA TYR A 190 -10.85 7.42 -23.11
C TYR A 190 -10.51 8.83 -22.64
N LEU A 191 -9.24 9.26 -22.77
CA LEU A 191 -8.87 10.64 -22.48
C LEU A 191 -9.48 11.61 -23.48
N GLU A 192 -9.46 11.27 -24.77
CA GLU A 192 -10.09 12.07 -25.82
C GLU A 192 -11.60 12.22 -25.57
N ALA A 193 -12.28 11.14 -25.18
CA ALA A 193 -13.72 11.17 -24.90
C ALA A 193 -14.12 11.99 -23.66
N ILE A 194 -13.23 12.13 -22.67
CA ILE A 194 -13.52 12.83 -21.41
C ILE A 194 -13.15 14.34 -21.48
N GLN A 195 -12.34 14.73 -22.48
CA GLN A 195 -12.00 16.13 -22.75
C GLN A 195 -13.04 16.87 -23.61
N VAL A 196 -14.00 16.14 -24.17
CA VAL A 196 -15.14 16.65 -24.96
C VAL A 196 -16.33 16.90 -24.03
#